data_AF-A0A5J5CA56-F1
#
_entry.id   AF-A0A5J5CA56-F1
#
_cell.length_a   1.000
_cell.length_b   1.000
_cell.length_c   1.000
_cell.angle_alpha   90.00
_cell.angle_beta   90.00
_cell.angle_gamma   90.00
#
_symmetry.space_group_name_H-M   'P 1'
#
loop_
_entity.id
_entity.type
_entity.pdbx_description
1 polymer ?
#
loop_
_entity_poly.entity_id
_entity_poly.type
_entity_poly.pdbx_seq_one_letter_code
_entity_poly.pdbx_strand_id
1 'polypeptide(L)'
;MEIEIARPYFFGDIGECDLLIATGARLEAYDLYYGTPLHVACANQHTHCVKELLNAGAKVNAARLHETPLHHAAKNTQVEMVKMLVEFGANVHARDQHNRRPVDYAAPGSPSATCLHFYETTPMTLQQLSRLAVRRTLGTRALGVMGQLHVPKLLIRYLCYQ
;
A
#
# COMPACT_ATOMS: atom_id res chain seq x y z
N MET A 1 5.53 -24.43 -24.33
CA MET A 1 6.20 -23.49 -23.42
C MET A 1 5.15 -22.97 -22.46
N GLU A 2 4.84 -23.79 -21.47
CA GLU A 2 3.97 -23.39 -20.36
C GLU A 2 4.85 -22.58 -19.40
N ILE A 3 4.53 -21.31 -19.26
CA ILE A 3 5.15 -20.47 -18.24
C ILE A 3 4.45 -20.90 -16.95
N GLU A 4 5.15 -21.72 -16.18
CA GLU A 4 4.76 -22.22 -14.87
C GLU A 4 4.55 -21.02 -13.94
N ILE A 5 3.33 -20.50 -13.93
CA ILE A 5 2.85 -19.51 -12.96
C ILE A 5 2.92 -20.18 -11.59
N ALA A 6 4.01 -19.92 -10.87
CA ALA A 6 4.25 -20.33 -9.51
C ALA A 6 2.97 -20.11 -8.69
N ARG A 7 2.36 -21.20 -8.25
CA ARG A 7 1.21 -21.21 -7.33
C ARG A 7 1.74 -20.84 -5.95
N PRO A 8 1.46 -19.64 -5.40
CA PRO A 8 1.97 -19.31 -4.09
C PRO A 8 0.91 -19.73 -3.08
N TYR A 9 1.15 -20.86 -2.43
CA TYR A 9 0.50 -21.19 -1.16
C TYR A 9 1.05 -20.20 -0.11
N PHE A 10 0.35 -19.08 0.08
CA PHE A 10 0.75 -18.03 1.02
C PHE A 10 0.46 -18.47 2.47
N PHE A 11 1.43 -19.10 3.13
CA PHE A 11 1.49 -19.18 4.59
C PHE A 11 2.68 -18.35 5.06
N GLY A 12 2.37 -17.33 5.87
CA GLY A 12 3.25 -16.20 6.12
C GLY A 12 4.65 -16.56 6.61
N ASP A 13 5.65 -15.98 5.97
CA ASP A 13 6.90 -15.64 6.63
C ASP A 13 7.54 -14.37 6.03
N ILE A 14 8.28 -13.66 6.87
CA ILE A 14 8.89 -12.34 6.59
C ILE A 14 9.89 -12.39 5.43
N GLY A 15 10.51 -13.55 5.20
CA GLY A 15 11.48 -13.77 4.11
C GLY A 15 10.88 -13.82 2.71
N GLU A 16 9.57 -14.05 2.56
CA GLU A 16 8.95 -14.23 1.24
C GLU A 16 8.63 -12.90 0.54
N CYS A 17 8.42 -11.81 1.27
CA CYS A 17 8.23 -10.48 0.67
C CYS A 17 9.52 -9.97 0.02
N ASP A 18 10.66 -10.17 0.69
CA ASP A 18 11.98 -9.91 0.11
C ASP A 18 12.22 -10.82 -1.10
N LEU A 19 11.79 -12.09 -1.04
CA LEU A 19 11.85 -13.01 -2.16
C LEU A 19 10.99 -12.54 -3.35
N LEU A 20 9.73 -12.15 -3.15
CA LEU A 20 8.84 -11.64 -4.22
C LEU A 20 9.42 -10.38 -4.89
N ILE A 21 9.96 -9.43 -4.12
CA ILE A 21 10.56 -8.21 -4.68
C ILE A 21 11.89 -8.52 -5.37
N ALA A 22 12.72 -9.42 -4.82
CA ALA A 22 14.04 -9.78 -5.36
C ALA A 22 13.99 -10.71 -6.57
N THR A 23 13.00 -11.60 -6.68
CA THR A 23 12.87 -12.56 -7.80
C THR A 23 12.18 -11.98 -9.03
N GLY A 24 11.94 -10.67 -9.07
CA GLY A 24 11.23 -10.02 -10.18
C GLY A 24 9.75 -10.40 -10.25
N ALA A 25 9.14 -10.80 -9.12
CA ALA A 25 7.70 -10.99 -9.10
C ALA A 25 7.03 -9.65 -9.40
N ARG A 26 6.02 -9.68 -10.28
CA ARG A 26 5.32 -8.47 -10.65
C ARG A 26 4.62 -7.95 -9.39
N LEU A 27 4.89 -6.70 -9.01
CA LEU A 27 4.20 -6.00 -7.89
C LEU A 27 2.66 -6.06 -8.02
N GLU A 28 2.19 -6.24 -9.25
CA GLU A 28 0.78 -6.34 -9.63
C GLU A 28 0.38 -7.76 -10.05
N ALA A 29 1.16 -8.78 -9.69
CA ALA A 29 0.78 -10.18 -9.89
C ALA A 29 -0.58 -10.39 -9.22
N TYR A 30 -1.61 -10.65 -10.02
CA TYR A 30 -2.98 -10.65 -9.57
C TYR A 30 -3.46 -12.10 -9.47
N ASP A 31 -3.78 -12.56 -8.27
CA ASP A 31 -4.55 -13.78 -8.08
C ASP A 31 -6.04 -13.42 -8.02
N LEU A 32 -6.87 -14.12 -8.80
CA LEU A 32 -8.33 -13.99 -8.80
C LEU A 32 -8.93 -14.19 -7.41
N TYR A 33 -8.28 -14.99 -6.56
CA TYR A 33 -8.76 -15.27 -5.20
C TYR A 33 -8.21 -14.28 -4.16
N TYR A 34 -6.92 -13.93 -4.24
CA TYR A 34 -6.22 -13.21 -3.17
C TYR A 34 -5.86 -11.74 -3.47
N GLY A 35 -5.93 -11.31 -4.73
CA GLY A 35 -5.59 -9.94 -5.17
C GLY A 35 -4.12 -9.76 -5.51
N THR A 36 -3.65 -8.51 -5.41
CA THR A 36 -2.22 -8.18 -5.55
C THR A 36 -1.47 -8.54 -4.26
N PRO A 37 -0.12 -8.68 -4.29
CA PRO A 37 0.67 -8.90 -3.08
C PRO A 37 0.38 -7.89 -1.97
N LEU A 38 0.05 -6.64 -2.34
CA LEU A 38 -0.33 -5.60 -1.39
C LEU A 38 -1.67 -5.91 -0.67
N HIS A 39 -2.65 -6.51 -1.35
CA HIS A 39 -3.89 -6.97 -0.70
C HIS A 39 -3.60 -8.05 0.34
N VAL A 40 -2.79 -9.05 -0.04
CA VAL A 40 -2.42 -10.17 0.83
C VAL A 40 -1.67 -9.68 2.07
N ALA A 41 -0.67 -8.81 1.88
CA ALA A 41 0.08 -8.21 2.98
C ALA A 41 -0.82 -7.40 3.94
N CYS A 42 -1.81 -6.66 3.41
CA CYS A 42 -2.77 -5.92 4.24
C CYS A 42 -3.71 -6.85 5.00
N ALA A 43 -4.23 -7.89 4.34
CA ALA A 43 -5.13 -8.86 4.96
C ALA A 43 -4.44 -9.62 6.12
N ASN A 44 -3.18 -10.00 5.93
CA ASN A 44 -2.36 -10.71 6.92
C ASN A 44 -1.66 -9.78 7.92
N GLN A 45 -1.90 -8.46 7.86
CA GLN A 45 -1.32 -7.48 8.80
C GLN A 45 0.22 -7.42 8.78
N HIS A 46 0.86 -7.74 7.65
CA HIS A 46 2.31 -7.71 7.49
C HIS A 46 2.80 -6.29 7.14
N THR A 47 2.80 -5.39 8.13
CA THR A 47 3.13 -3.96 7.95
C THR A 47 4.50 -3.72 7.32
N HIS A 48 5.51 -4.55 7.62
CA HIS A 48 6.83 -4.46 6.97
C HIS A 48 6.75 -4.75 5.47
N CYS A 49 6.08 -5.83 5.07
CA CYS A 49 5.86 -6.17 3.66
C CYS A 49 5.07 -5.09 2.93
N VAL A 50 4.05 -4.52 3.56
CA VAL A 50 3.28 -3.39 3.00
C VAL A 50 4.22 -2.22 2.70
N LYS A 51 5.11 -1.86 3.63
CA LYS A 51 6.08 -0.78 3.43
C LYS A 51 7.02 -1.05 2.25
N GLU A 52 7.59 -2.25 2.17
CA GLU A 52 8.54 -2.61 1.11
C GLU A 52 7.86 -2.64 -0.27
N LEU A 53 6.67 -3.23 -0.37
CA LEU A 53 5.89 -3.25 -1.62
C LEU A 53 5.54 -1.83 -2.09
N LEU A 54 5.12 -0.96 -1.18
CA LEU A 54 4.79 0.43 -1.50
C LEU A 54 6.04 1.24 -1.89
N ASN A 55 7.17 1.03 -1.22
CA ASN A 55 8.45 1.65 -1.57
C ASN A 55 8.96 1.22 -2.95
N ALA A 56 8.75 -0.05 -3.31
CA ALA A 56 9.02 -0.60 -4.64
C ALA A 56 8.08 -0.06 -5.74
N GLY A 57 7.00 0.64 -5.35
CA GLY A 57 6.07 1.30 -6.27
C GLY A 57 4.82 0.48 -6.59
N ALA A 58 4.40 -0.44 -5.71
CA ALA A 58 3.13 -1.14 -5.85
C ALA A 58 1.95 -0.14 -5.89
N LYS A 59 0.93 -0.46 -6.68
CA LYS A 59 -0.26 0.38 -6.79
C LYS A 59 -1.09 0.32 -5.51
N VAL A 60 -0.97 1.36 -4.68
CA VAL A 60 -1.70 1.51 -3.42
C VAL A 60 -3.23 1.41 -3.56
N ASN A 61 -3.76 1.81 -4.72
CA ASN A 61 -5.20 1.78 -5.04
C ASN A 61 -5.56 0.66 -6.04
N ALA A 62 -4.74 -0.38 -6.17
CA ALA A 62 -5.14 -1.58 -6.91
C ALA A 62 -6.48 -2.09 -6.36
N ALA A 63 -7.36 -2.56 -7.24
CA ALA A 63 -8.69 -3.02 -6.84
C ALA A 63 -8.85 -4.50 -7.17
N ARG A 64 -9.34 -5.28 -6.21
CA ARG A 64 -9.77 -6.67 -6.34
C ARG A 64 -11.24 -6.75 -5.97
N LEU A 65 -12.11 -7.12 -6.93
CA LEU A 65 -13.58 -7.06 -6.73
C LEU A 65 -14.04 -5.71 -6.15
N HIS A 66 -13.43 -4.62 -6.63
CA HIS A 66 -13.65 -3.24 -6.18
C HIS A 66 -13.18 -2.92 -4.74
N GLU A 67 -12.73 -3.90 -3.95
CA GLU A 67 -12.01 -3.63 -2.70
C GLU A 67 -10.56 -3.22 -3.02
N THR A 68 -10.05 -2.24 -2.28
CA THR A 68 -8.65 -1.80 -2.33
C THR A 68 -7.88 -2.34 -1.12
N PRO A 69 -6.52 -2.30 -1.10
CA PRO A 69 -5.75 -2.66 0.08
C PRO A 69 -6.19 -1.94 1.36
N LEU A 70 -6.65 -0.69 1.24
CA LEU A 70 -7.17 0.08 2.36
C LEU A 70 -8.48 -0.50 2.95
N HIS A 71 -9.34 -1.11 2.14
CA HIS A 71 -10.52 -1.83 2.65
C HIS A 71 -10.12 -3.03 3.51
N HIS A 72 -9.07 -3.76 3.10
CA HIS A 72 -8.55 -4.89 3.89
C HIS A 72 -7.87 -4.41 5.18
N ALA A 73 -7.08 -3.34 5.13
CA ALA A 73 -6.45 -2.76 6.32
C ALA A 73 -7.49 -2.23 7.32
N ALA A 74 -8.62 -1.67 6.85
CA ALA A 74 -9.68 -1.15 7.70
C ALA A 74 -10.40 -2.22 8.54
N LYS A 75 -10.45 -3.47 8.06
CA LYS A 75 -11.01 -4.61 8.82
C LYS A 75 -10.18 -4.93 10.09
N ASN A 76 -8.92 -4.48 10.12
CA ASN A 76 -7.97 -4.78 11.17
C ASN A 76 -7.86 -3.59 12.15
N THR A 77 -7.34 -3.83 13.35
CA THR A 77 -7.13 -2.78 14.38
C THR A 77 -5.79 -2.04 14.26
N GLN A 78 -5.03 -2.29 13.19
CA GLN A 78 -3.70 -1.71 12.98
C GLN A 78 -3.76 -0.34 12.30
N VAL A 79 -3.86 0.70 13.13
CA VAL A 79 -3.85 2.11 12.71
C VAL A 79 -2.63 2.46 11.86
N GLU A 80 -1.46 1.93 12.21
CA GLU A 80 -0.20 2.24 11.55
C GLU A 80 -0.18 1.78 10.10
N MET A 81 -0.86 0.67 9.79
CA MET A 81 -1.05 0.22 8.41
C MET A 81 -1.98 1.15 7.62
N VAL A 82 -3.08 1.62 8.23
CA VAL A 82 -3.98 2.61 7.63
C VAL A 82 -3.24 3.91 7.32
N LYS A 83 -2.51 4.45 8.30
CA LYS A 83 -1.69 5.65 8.14
C LYS A 83 -0.69 5.49 7.00
N MET A 84 0.05 4.38 6.99
CA MET A 84 1.03 4.09 5.94
C MET A 84 0.39 4.06 4.56
N LEU A 85 -0.71 3.33 4.37
CA LEU A 85 -1.41 3.30 3.08
C LEU A 85 -1.85 4.70 2.63
N VAL A 86 -2.42 5.50 3.53
CA VAL A 86 -2.83 6.89 3.23
C VAL A 86 -1.61 7.76 2.89
N GLU A 87 -0.49 7.61 3.62
CA GLU A 87 0.77 8.31 3.33
C GLU A 87 1.37 7.93 1.96
N PHE A 88 1.09 6.74 1.45
CA PHE A 88 1.42 6.32 0.08
C PHE A 88 0.33 6.67 -0.95
N GLY A 89 -0.73 7.35 -0.52
CA GLY A 89 -1.75 7.93 -1.39
C GLY A 89 -2.95 7.02 -1.63
N ALA A 90 -3.28 6.15 -0.68
CA ALA A 90 -4.53 5.39 -0.67
C ALA A 90 -5.74 6.33 -0.68
N ASN A 91 -6.75 6.01 -1.48
CA ASN A 91 -8.00 6.75 -1.53
C ASN A 91 -8.93 6.30 -0.39
N VAL A 92 -9.07 7.15 0.63
CA VAL A 92 -9.97 6.91 1.77
C VAL A 92 -11.45 6.90 1.39
N HIS A 93 -11.80 7.45 0.23
CA HIS A 93 -13.17 7.46 -0.31
C HIS A 93 -13.38 6.45 -1.44
N ALA A 94 -12.46 5.49 -1.61
CA ALA A 94 -12.67 4.39 -2.55
C ALA A 94 -13.98 3.66 -2.22
N ARG A 95 -14.67 3.15 -3.24
CA ARG A 95 -15.96 2.47 -3.08
C ARG A 95 -15.86 1.06 -3.65
N ASP A 96 -16.28 0.09 -2.87
CA ASP A 96 -16.42 -1.29 -3.31
C ASP A 96 -17.70 -1.52 -4.14
N GLN A 97 -17.96 -2.78 -4.51
CA GLN A 97 -19.14 -3.19 -5.27
C GLN A 97 -20.48 -2.99 -4.53
N HIS A 98 -20.43 -2.82 -3.21
CA HIS A 98 -21.59 -2.58 -2.35
C HIS A 98 -21.69 -1.10 -1.94
N ASN A 99 -20.94 -0.22 -2.62
CA ASN A 99 -20.88 1.21 -2.34
C ASN A 99 -20.34 1.54 -0.93
N ARG A 100 -19.63 0.61 -0.30
CA ARG A 100 -18.98 0.79 1.00
C ARG A 100 -17.59 1.38 0.81
N ARG A 101 -17.23 2.28 1.72
CA ARG A 101 -15.90 2.88 1.84
C ARG A 101 -15.04 2.07 2.80
N PRO A 102 -13.70 2.26 2.81
CA PRO A 102 -12.83 1.62 3.78
C PRO A 102 -13.30 1.78 5.23
N VAL A 103 -13.78 2.96 5.64
CA VAL A 103 -14.27 3.19 7.01
C VAL A 103 -15.45 2.29 7.39
N ASP A 104 -16.28 1.90 6.42
CA ASP A 104 -17.47 1.05 6.65
C ASP A 104 -17.07 -0.42 6.94
N TYR A 105 -15.80 -0.77 6.76
CA TYR A 105 -15.23 -2.08 7.12
C TYR A 105 -14.60 -2.10 8.51
N ALA A 106 -14.40 -0.95 9.13
CA ALA A 106 -13.86 -0.85 10.48
C ALA A 106 -14.98 -1.00 11.52
N ALA A 107 -14.68 -1.62 12.67
CA ALA A 107 -15.64 -1.69 13.77
C ALA A 107 -15.96 -0.27 14.29
N PRO A 108 -17.23 0.06 14.60
CA PRO A 108 -17.61 1.36 15.14
C PRO A 108 -16.82 1.71 16.41
N GLY A 109 -16.24 2.91 16.46
CA GLY A 109 -15.42 3.37 17.59
C GLY A 109 -14.02 2.74 17.66
N SER A 110 -13.63 1.88 16.72
CA SER A 110 -12.27 1.34 16.68
C SER A 110 -11.23 2.41 16.34
N PRO A 111 -9.96 2.22 16.75
CA PRO A 111 -8.87 3.13 16.37
C PRO A 111 -8.75 3.32 14.85
N SER A 112 -8.95 2.26 14.07
CA SER A 112 -8.93 2.31 12.60
C SER A 112 -10.06 3.16 12.03
N ALA A 113 -11.29 3.04 12.58
CA ALA A 113 -12.42 3.87 12.18
C ALA A 113 -12.16 5.36 12.45
N THR A 114 -11.67 5.68 13.65
CA THR A 114 -11.30 7.06 14.02
C THR A 114 -10.20 7.62 13.13
N CYS A 115 -9.18 6.81 12.81
CA CYS A 115 -8.09 7.20 11.93
C CYS A 115 -8.57 7.47 10.49
N LEU A 116 -9.44 6.61 9.96
CA LEU A 116 -10.01 6.81 8.62
C LEU A 116 -10.88 8.07 8.60
N HIS A 117 -11.74 8.27 9.60
CA HIS A 117 -12.58 9.46 9.70
C HIS A 117 -11.76 10.75 9.79
N PHE A 118 -10.62 10.73 10.51
CA PHE A 118 -9.68 11.83 10.53
C PHE A 118 -9.20 12.19 9.12
N TYR A 119 -8.77 11.20 8.31
CA TYR A 119 -8.34 11.45 6.94
C TYR A 119 -9.46 11.79 5.96
N GLU A 120 -10.72 11.46 6.25
CA GLU A 120 -11.86 11.92 5.44
C GLU A 120 -12.17 13.41 5.65
N THR A 121 -11.90 13.94 6.84
CA THR A 121 -12.24 15.31 7.22
C THR A 121 -11.04 16.26 7.13
N THR A 122 -9.82 15.72 7.19
CA THR A 122 -8.58 16.49 7.26
C THR A 122 -7.74 16.23 6.00
N PRO A 123 -7.51 17.25 5.16
CA PRO A 123 -6.71 17.08 3.94
C PRO A 123 -5.24 16.79 4.28
N MET A 124 -4.57 16.07 3.39
CA MET A 124 -3.12 15.87 3.47
C MET A 124 -2.36 17.20 3.39
N THR A 125 -1.23 17.29 4.10
CA THR A 125 -0.36 18.47 4.04
C THR A 125 0.24 18.66 2.65
N LEU A 126 0.58 19.90 2.30
CA LEU A 126 1.28 20.19 1.03
C LEU A 126 2.59 19.41 0.90
N GLN A 127 3.29 19.20 2.02
CA GLN A 127 4.49 18.37 2.07
C GLN A 127 4.19 16.95 1.60
N GLN A 128 3.12 16.34 2.13
CA GLN A 128 2.71 14.99 1.78
C GLN A 128 2.25 14.88 0.32
N LEU A 129 1.46 15.84 -0.13
CA LEU A 129 1.03 15.90 -1.53
C LEU A 129 2.22 16.03 -2.48
N SER A 130 3.24 16.82 -2.11
CA SER A 130 4.49 16.94 -2.89
C SER A 130 5.24 15.63 -2.95
N ARG A 131 5.39 14.92 -1.82
CA ARG A 131 5.99 13.57 -1.78
C ARG A 131 5.28 12.62 -2.74
N LEU A 132 3.94 12.57 -2.66
CA LEU A 132 3.11 11.72 -3.51
C LEU A 132 3.25 12.07 -4.98
N ALA A 133 3.26 13.35 -5.33
CA ALA A 133 3.44 13.80 -6.71
C ALA A 133 4.76 13.29 -7.29
N VAL A 134 5.88 13.48 -6.57
CA VAL A 134 7.20 13.01 -7.03
C VAL A 134 7.27 11.49 -7.11
N ARG A 135 6.70 10.77 -6.13
CA ARG A 135 6.69 9.29 -6.18
C ARG A 135 5.83 8.76 -7.32
N ARG A 136 4.69 9.38 -7.62
CA ARG A 136 3.82 9.00 -8.75
C ARG A 136 4.48 9.25 -10.10
N THR A 137 5.21 10.36 -10.26
CA THR A 137 5.91 10.64 -11.53
C THR A 137 7.07 9.69 -11.78
N LEU A 138 7.77 9.26 -10.72
CA LEU A 138 8.91 8.36 -10.82
C LEU A 138 8.53 6.86 -10.84
N GLY A 139 7.36 6.50 -10.29
CA GLY A 139 6.85 5.13 -10.26
C GLY A 139 7.82 4.13 -9.62
N THR A 140 7.99 2.96 -10.24
CA THR A 140 8.92 1.92 -9.77
C THR A 140 10.39 2.31 -9.83
N ARG A 141 10.74 3.36 -10.60
CA ARG A 141 12.13 3.86 -10.68
C ARG A 141 12.51 4.78 -9.53
N ALA A 142 11.55 5.14 -8.69
CA ALA A 142 11.71 6.23 -7.75
C ALA A 142 12.85 6.01 -6.75
N LEU A 143 13.08 4.80 -6.22
CA LEU A 143 14.21 4.56 -5.32
C LEU A 143 15.57 4.76 -6.00
N GLY A 144 15.71 4.40 -7.29
CA GLY A 144 16.95 4.59 -8.04
C GLY A 144 17.23 6.05 -8.39
N VAL A 145 16.17 6.84 -8.66
CA VAL A 145 16.30 8.26 -9.08
C VAL A 145 16.43 9.20 -7.88
N MET A 146 15.72 8.94 -6.78
CA MET A 146 15.67 9.87 -5.63
C MET A 146 17.04 10.09 -4.98
N GLY A 147 17.91 9.07 -4.97
CA GLY A 147 19.28 9.20 -4.46
C GLY A 147 20.20 10.09 -5.31
N GLN A 148 19.78 10.41 -6.53
CA GLN A 148 20.54 11.23 -7.49
C GLN A 148 20.05 12.68 -7.52
N LEU A 149 18.95 13.00 -6.81
CA LEU A 149 18.42 14.36 -6.75
C LEU A 149 19.40 15.28 -6.02
N HIS A 150 19.65 16.45 -6.61
CA HIS A 150 20.46 17.49 -5.98
C HIS A 150 19.65 18.27 -4.93
N VAL A 151 19.27 17.59 -3.85
CA VAL A 151 18.50 18.14 -2.72
C VAL A 151 19.08 17.66 -1.39
N PRO A 152 18.81 18.36 -0.26
CA PRO A 152 19.27 17.93 1.06
C PRO A 152 18.90 16.48 1.41
N LYS A 153 19.80 15.77 2.10
CA LYS A 153 19.61 14.37 2.52
C LYS A 153 18.31 14.13 3.30
N LEU A 154 17.88 15.12 4.10
CA LEU A 154 16.62 15.04 4.84
C LEU A 154 15.42 14.95 3.91
N LEU A 155 15.43 15.69 2.79
CA LEU A 155 14.39 15.60 1.77
C LEU A 155 14.44 14.26 1.04
N ILE A 156 15.63 13.72 0.76
CA ILE A 156 15.76 12.37 0.17
C ILE A 156 15.13 11.32 1.09
N ARG A 157 15.46 11.34 2.40
CA ARG A 157 14.85 10.43 3.39
C ARG A 157 13.34 10.56 3.45
N TYR A 158 12.86 11.79 3.52
CA TYR A 158 11.42 12.09 3.46
C TYR A 158 10.78 11.51 2.20
N LEU A 159 11.37 11.72 1.02
CA LEU A 159 10.87 11.22 -0.25
C LEU A 159 10.91 9.68 -0.36
N CYS A 160 11.80 9.01 0.37
CA CYS A 160 11.97 7.55 0.39
C CYS A 160 11.30 6.83 1.57
N TYR A 161 10.51 7.53 2.40
CA TYR A 161 9.87 6.94 3.59
C TYR A 161 10.88 6.29 4.57
N GLN A 162 12.06 6.91 4.70
CA GLN A 162 13.18 6.51 5.57
C GLN A 162 13.40 7.49 6.72
#